data_AF-A0A7Y6GC51-F1
#
_entry.id   AF-A0A7Y6GC51-F1
#
_cell.length_a   1.000
_cell.length_b   1.000
_cell.length_c   1.000
_cell.angle_alpha   90.00
_cell.angle_beta   90.00
_cell.angle_gamma   90.00
#
_symmetry.space_group_name_H-M   'P 1'
#
loop_
_entity.id
_entity.type
_entity.pdbx_description
1 polymer ?
#
loop_
_entity_poly.entity_id
_entity_poly.type
_entity_poly.pdbx_seq_one_letter_code
_entity_poly.pdbx_strand_id
1 'polypeptide(L)'
;MTQVSYAEDPVSLWASARVSELLDGHGDPPRYGGPEWRRLPNNDPRKAAAMITAAEMWRKYGDEQELMDWLRDATRNHTSLARRRTLAELDAMARSRPAIPVQAAPGWPPVRVPGRPGWYRHLVDGKQTDRFHGEAAA
;
A
#
# COMPACT_ATOMS: atom_id res chain seq x y z
N MET A 1 -28.23 -0.64 14.84
CA MET A 1 -28.08 -0.56 13.37
C MET A 1 -29.47 -0.60 12.77
N THR A 2 -30.03 0.56 12.44
CA THR A 2 -31.36 0.66 11.86
C THR A 2 -31.23 0.44 10.37
N GLN A 3 -31.79 -0.67 9.88
CA GLN A 3 -31.95 -0.91 8.44
C GLN A 3 -32.88 0.18 7.90
N VAL A 4 -32.31 1.17 7.23
CA VAL A 4 -33.09 2.15 6.46
C VAL A 4 -33.62 1.39 5.25
N SER A 5 -34.92 1.14 5.25
CA SER A 5 -35.68 0.69 4.09
C SER A 5 -35.40 1.63 2.93
N TYR A 6 -34.65 1.18 1.92
CA TYR A 6 -34.27 1.96 0.74
C TYR A 6 -35.47 2.38 -0.14
N ALA A 7 -36.69 1.91 0.16
CA ALA A 7 -37.90 2.19 -0.59
C ALA A 7 -38.55 3.55 -0.27
N GLU A 8 -38.09 4.27 0.78
CA GLU A 8 -38.72 5.50 1.26
C GLU A 8 -37.70 6.58 1.66
N ASP A 9 -36.61 6.75 0.90
CA ASP A 9 -35.70 7.88 1.13
C ASP A 9 -36.14 9.09 0.28
N PRO A 10 -36.94 10.03 0.84
CA PRO A 10 -37.43 11.18 0.09
C PRO A 10 -36.30 12.08 -0.40
N VAL A 11 -35.14 12.07 0.27
CA VAL A 11 -33.97 12.85 -0.14
C VAL A 11 -33.31 12.22 -1.36
N SER A 12 -33.13 10.90 -1.38
CA SER A 12 -32.66 10.17 -2.58
C SER A 12 -33.57 10.42 -3.79
N LEU A 13 -34.89 10.37 -3.58
CA LEU A 13 -35.87 10.58 -4.64
C LEU A 13 -35.83 12.02 -5.18
N TRP A 14 -35.82 13.01 -4.29
CA TRP A 14 -35.68 14.41 -4.66
C TRP A 14 -34.37 14.67 -5.42
N ALA A 15 -33.25 14.15 -4.93
CA ALA A 15 -31.95 14.36 -5.55
C ALA A 15 -31.89 13.76 -6.96
N SER A 16 -32.42 12.55 -7.14
CA SER A 16 -32.50 11.89 -8.44
C SER A 16 -33.38 12.67 -9.43
N ALA A 17 -34.57 13.11 -8.99
CA ALA A 17 -35.48 13.91 -9.80
C ALA A 17 -34.83 15.25 -10.20
N ARG A 18 -34.16 15.93 -9.26
CA ARG A 18 -33.51 17.22 -9.51
C ARG A 18 -32.33 17.11 -10.46
N VAL A 19 -31.52 16.05 -10.34
CA VAL A 19 -30.43 15.77 -11.28
C VAL A 19 -30.99 15.52 -12.68
N SER A 20 -32.05 14.72 -12.79
CA SER A 20 -32.70 14.41 -14.08
C SER A 20 -33.24 15.67 -14.75
N GLU A 21 -33.90 16.55 -13.99
CA GLU A 21 -34.40 17.85 -14.47
C GLU A 21 -33.28 18.77 -14.95
N LEU A 22 -32.19 18.88 -14.19
CA LEU A 22 -31.06 19.75 -14.55
C LEU A 22 -30.31 19.27 -15.79
N LEU A 23 -30.30 17.96 -16.05
CA LEU A 23 -29.60 17.39 -17.18
C LEU A 23 -30.42 17.48 -18.47
N ASP A 24 -31.75 17.51 -18.40
CA ASP A 24 -32.63 17.65 -19.58
C ASP A 24 -32.20 16.76 -20.78
N GLY A 25 -31.89 15.50 -20.50
CA GLY A 25 -31.41 14.54 -21.50
C GLY A 25 -29.90 14.55 -21.79
N HIS A 26 -29.12 15.44 -21.17
CA HIS A 26 -27.65 15.44 -21.23
C HIS A 26 -27.02 14.36 -20.33
N GLY A 27 -27.22 13.08 -20.67
CA GLY A 27 -26.48 11.95 -20.14
C GLY A 27 -26.26 11.97 -18.62
N ASP A 28 -25.11 11.47 -18.16
CA ASP A 28 -24.70 11.54 -16.76
C ASP A 28 -23.96 12.85 -16.46
N PRO A 29 -24.08 13.40 -15.24
CA PRO A 29 -23.35 14.60 -14.85
C PRO A 29 -21.84 14.31 -14.75
N PRO A 30 -20.96 15.26 -15.12
CA PRO A 30 -19.53 15.07 -14.93
C PRO A 30 -19.18 14.99 -13.44
N ARG A 31 -18.09 14.30 -13.10
CA ARG A 31 -17.63 14.22 -11.70
C ARG A 31 -17.35 15.62 -11.13
N TYR A 32 -17.94 15.94 -9.98
CA TYR A 32 -17.69 17.19 -9.25
C TYR A 32 -16.19 17.42 -9.02
N GLY A 33 -15.70 18.62 -9.34
CA GLY A 33 -14.29 19.01 -9.26
C GLY A 33 -13.37 18.40 -10.34
N GLY A 34 -13.89 17.49 -11.19
CA GLY A 34 -13.17 16.87 -12.28
C GLY A 34 -12.78 17.85 -13.40
N PRO A 35 -11.88 17.45 -14.33
CA PRO A 35 -11.49 18.30 -15.46
C PRO A 35 -12.66 18.75 -16.33
N GLU A 36 -13.62 17.86 -16.62
CA GLU A 36 -14.82 18.19 -17.40
C GLU A 36 -15.70 19.21 -16.67
N TRP A 37 -15.98 18.98 -15.39
CA TRP A 37 -16.74 19.91 -14.54
C TRP A 37 -16.08 21.29 -14.46
N ARG A 38 -14.75 21.37 -14.35
CA ARG A 38 -14.01 22.64 -14.28
C ARG A 38 -14.05 23.44 -15.58
N ARG A 39 -14.19 22.79 -16.74
CA ARG A 39 -14.30 23.45 -18.04
C ARG A 39 -15.70 24.00 -18.32
N LEU A 40 -16.72 23.52 -17.61
CA LEU A 40 -18.08 24.01 -17.79
C LEU A 40 -18.19 25.50 -17.40
N PRO A 41 -19.04 26.28 -18.10
CA PRO A 41 -19.44 27.60 -17.64
C PRO A 41 -20.02 27.57 -16.22
N ASN A 42 -19.90 28.68 -15.48
CA ASN A 42 -20.39 28.74 -14.11
C ASN A 42 -21.91 28.56 -13.99
N ASN A 43 -22.66 28.95 -15.02
CA ASN A 43 -24.12 28.84 -15.06
C ASN A 43 -24.60 27.56 -15.76
N ASP A 44 -23.70 26.62 -16.08
CA ASP A 44 -24.06 25.37 -16.72
C ASP A 44 -24.79 24.45 -15.72
N PRO A 45 -26.01 23.99 -16.02
CA PRO A 45 -26.81 23.19 -15.09
C PRO A 45 -26.17 21.84 -14.74
N ARG A 46 -25.28 21.32 -15.60
CA ARG A 46 -24.51 20.10 -15.32
C ARG A 46 -23.55 20.28 -14.14
N LYS A 47 -23.14 21.52 -13.81
CA LYS A 47 -22.37 21.79 -12.58
C LYS A 47 -23.21 21.55 -11.34
N ALA A 48 -24.46 22.01 -11.34
CA ALA A 48 -25.39 21.81 -10.23
C ALA A 48 -25.76 20.33 -10.07
N ALA A 49 -26.03 19.64 -11.18
CA ALA A 49 -26.28 18.20 -11.18
C ALA A 49 -25.11 17.43 -10.54
N ALA A 50 -23.87 17.72 -10.96
CA ALA A 50 -22.68 17.09 -10.39
C ALA A 50 -22.50 17.34 -8.88
N MET A 51 -22.83 18.54 -8.39
CA MET A 51 -22.76 18.86 -6.96
C MET A 51 -23.77 18.05 -6.15
N ILE A 52 -25.01 17.93 -6.63
CA ILE A 52 -26.06 17.14 -5.98
C ILE A 52 -25.68 15.67 -5.95
N THR A 53 -25.19 15.12 -7.08
CA THR A 53 -24.71 13.74 -7.14
C THR A 53 -23.56 13.48 -6.15
N ALA A 54 -22.60 14.41 -6.04
CA ALA A 54 -21.50 14.28 -5.09
C ALA A 54 -21.96 14.33 -3.63
N ALA A 55 -22.89 15.24 -3.31
CA ALA A 55 -23.47 15.32 -1.97
C ALA A 55 -24.22 14.03 -1.58
N GLU A 56 -24.96 13.43 -2.52
CA GLU A 56 -25.63 12.15 -2.29
C GLU A 56 -24.66 10.99 -2.08
N MET A 57 -23.52 10.98 -2.78
CA MET A 57 -22.48 9.98 -2.54
C MET A 57 -21.90 10.10 -1.13
N TRP A 58 -21.66 11.32 -0.65
CA TRP A 58 -21.27 11.55 0.74
C TRP A 58 -22.36 11.14 1.74
N ARG A 59 -23.64 11.41 1.46
CA ARG A 59 -24.74 11.03 2.36
C ARG A 59 -24.93 9.51 2.45
N LYS A 60 -24.75 8.79 1.34
CA LYS A 60 -24.99 7.34 1.26
C LYS A 60 -23.79 6.51 1.69
N TYR A 61 -22.60 6.97 1.36
CA TYR A 61 -21.37 6.18 1.46
C TYR A 61 -20.25 6.92 2.20
N GLY A 62 -20.43 8.20 2.50
CA GLY A 62 -19.47 8.96 3.26
C GLY A 62 -19.57 8.62 4.74
N ASP A 63 -18.50 8.08 5.28
CA ASP A 63 -18.31 8.02 6.72
C ASP A 63 -17.40 9.18 7.13
N GLU A 64 -18.02 10.28 7.58
CA GLU A 64 -17.30 11.46 8.05
C GLU A 64 -16.42 11.12 9.25
N GLN A 65 -16.86 10.21 10.12
CA GLN A 65 -16.10 9.82 11.29
C GLN A 65 -14.86 9.02 10.89
N GLU A 66 -15.00 8.04 9.99
CA GLU A 66 -13.87 7.29 9.44
C GLU A 66 -12.87 8.21 8.72
N LEU A 67 -13.36 9.16 7.91
CA LEU A 67 -12.52 10.15 7.24
C LEU A 67 -11.75 11.01 8.26
N MET A 68 -12.45 11.48 9.30
CA MET A 68 -11.84 12.31 10.34
C MET A 68 -10.87 11.51 11.21
N ASP A 69 -11.14 10.23 11.45
CA ASP A 69 -10.22 9.34 12.16
C ASP A 69 -8.98 9.04 11.33
N TRP A 70 -9.13 8.77 10.03
CA TRP A 70 -8.00 8.68 9.11
C TRP A 70 -7.19 9.99 9.08
N LEU A 71 -7.84 11.15 8.99
CA LEU A 71 -7.15 12.43 8.94
C LEU A 71 -6.38 12.71 10.24
N ARG A 72 -7.00 12.44 11.40
CA ARG A 72 -6.34 12.54 12.71
C ARG A 72 -5.15 11.60 12.81
N ASP A 73 -5.24 10.38 12.27
CA ASP A 73 -4.11 9.45 12.26
C ASP A 73 -3.00 9.89 11.30
N ALA A 74 -3.33 10.32 10.09
CA ALA A 74 -2.37 10.80 9.10
C ALA A 74 -1.64 12.08 9.55
N THR A 75 -2.33 12.93 10.34
CA THR A 75 -1.78 14.17 10.90
C THR A 75 -1.17 13.99 12.28
N ARG A 76 -1.30 12.83 12.91
CA ARG A 76 -0.52 12.53 14.12
C ARG A 76 0.94 12.67 13.73
N ASN A 77 1.64 13.54 14.44
CA ASN A 77 3.08 13.71 14.31
C ASN A 77 3.75 12.35 14.53
N HIS A 78 4.02 11.62 13.46
CA HIS A 78 4.97 10.53 13.48
C HIS A 78 6.28 11.11 14.02
N THR A 79 6.97 10.34 14.86
CA THR A 79 8.21 10.72 15.54
C THR A 79 9.04 11.64 14.65
N SER A 80 9.25 12.87 15.13
CA SER A 80 10.00 13.93 14.44
C SER A 80 11.18 13.33 13.67
N LEU A 81 11.34 13.71 12.40
CA LEU A 81 12.49 13.28 11.60
C LEU A 81 13.82 13.61 12.33
N ALA A 82 13.85 14.67 13.13
CA ALA A 82 15.01 15.06 13.95
C ALA A 82 15.28 14.11 15.13
N ARG A 83 14.30 13.28 15.53
CA ARG A 83 14.45 12.23 16.55
C ARG A 83 14.66 10.84 15.95
N ARG A 84 14.63 10.72 14.61
CA ARG A 84 15.01 9.47 13.93
C ARG A 84 16.53 9.36 13.94
N ARG A 85 17.02 8.13 14.11
CA ARG A 85 18.44 7.84 13.95
C ARG A 85 18.87 8.16 12.52
N THR A 86 20.01 8.80 12.38
CA THR A 86 20.72 9.02 11.12
C THR A 86 21.15 7.67 10.52
N LEU A 87 21.44 7.65 9.22
CA LEU A 87 22.01 6.46 8.57
C LEU A 87 23.31 6.02 9.26
N ALA A 88 24.15 6.97 9.66
CA ALA A 88 25.38 6.68 10.38
C ALA A 88 25.13 6.00 11.75
N GLU A 89 24.11 6.43 12.49
CA GLU A 89 23.73 5.78 13.75
C GLU A 89 23.15 4.38 13.54
N LEU A 90 22.40 4.16 12.44
CA LEU A 90 21.90 2.83 12.08
C LEU A 90 23.04 1.90 11.67
N ASP A 91 24.00 2.39 10.88
CA ASP A 91 25.19 1.63 10.47
C ASP A 91 26.08 1.30 11.67
N ALA A 92 26.26 2.23 12.61
CA ALA A 92 26.99 1.97 13.85
C ALA A 92 26.30 0.93 14.74
N MET A 93 24.96 0.87 14.70
CA MET A 93 24.18 -0.15 15.39
C MET A 93 24.14 -1.49 14.66
N ALA A 94 24.32 -1.49 13.35
CA ALA A 94 24.43 -2.69 12.53
C ALA A 94 25.78 -3.37 12.80
N ARG A 95 25.91 -4.01 13.97
CA ARG A 95 27.02 -4.92 14.23
C ARG A 95 26.92 -6.06 13.22
N SER A 96 27.95 -6.25 12.40
CA SER A 96 28.11 -7.43 11.57
C SER A 96 27.99 -8.65 12.47
N ARG A 97 26.96 -9.48 12.27
CA ARG A 97 26.86 -10.77 12.95
C ARG A 97 28.18 -11.52 12.73
N PRO A 98 28.81 -12.09 13.78
CA PRO A 98 30.01 -12.88 13.58
C PRO A 98 29.70 -13.99 12.58
N ALA A 99 30.65 -14.27 11.68
CA ALA A 99 30.49 -15.31 10.68
C ALA A 99 30.13 -16.63 11.38
N ILE A 100 28.95 -17.17 11.07
CA ILE A 100 28.53 -18.47 11.60
C ILE A 100 29.19 -19.54 10.73
N PRO A 101 29.92 -20.50 11.32
CA PRO A 101 30.46 -21.61 10.55
C PRO A 101 29.30 -22.40 9.93
N VAL A 102 29.29 -22.51 8.60
CA VAL A 102 28.25 -23.26 7.88
C VAL A 102 28.49 -24.76 8.05
N GLN A 103 27.39 -25.47 8.34
CA GLN A 103 27.34 -26.93 8.38
C GLN A 103 26.65 -27.44 7.11
N ALA A 104 27.26 -28.39 6.40
CA ALA A 104 26.65 -29.02 5.24
C ALA A 104 25.50 -29.94 5.70
N ALA A 105 24.26 -29.65 5.31
CA ALA A 105 23.12 -30.50 5.63
C ALA A 105 22.99 -31.66 4.60
N PRO A 106 22.25 -32.74 4.93
CA PRO A 106 21.97 -33.80 3.97
C PRO A 106 21.31 -33.26 2.69
N GLY A 107 21.80 -33.71 1.53
CA GLY A 107 21.30 -33.28 0.22
C GLY A 107 21.79 -31.91 -0.26
N TRP A 108 22.64 -31.22 0.51
CA TRP A 108 23.24 -29.96 0.07
C TRP A 108 24.48 -30.19 -0.80
N PRO A 109 24.73 -29.33 -1.79
CA PRO A 109 26.01 -29.33 -2.49
C PRO A 109 27.15 -28.95 -1.53
N PRO A 110 28.41 -29.30 -1.87
CA PRO A 110 29.56 -28.97 -1.04
C PRO A 110 29.67 -27.48 -0.77
N VAL A 111 29.83 -27.09 0.50
CA VAL A 111 29.84 -25.68 0.92
C VAL A 111 31.28 -25.18 0.97
N ARG A 112 31.59 -24.09 0.27
CA ARG A 112 32.94 -23.49 0.32
C ARG A 112 33.28 -23.05 1.74
N VAL A 113 34.47 -23.41 2.23
CA VAL A 113 34.94 -23.02 3.56
C VAL A 113 35.44 -21.57 3.54
N PRO A 114 34.82 -20.64 4.29
CA PRO A 114 35.28 -19.26 4.35
C PRO A 114 36.74 -19.20 4.87
N GLY A 115 37.58 -18.41 4.21
CA GLY A 115 39.00 -18.27 4.58
C GLY A 115 39.93 -19.39 4.08
N ARG A 116 39.41 -20.43 3.39
CA ARG A 116 40.22 -21.51 2.77
C ARG A 116 39.82 -21.72 1.31
N PRO A 117 40.34 -20.92 0.36
CA PRO A 117 40.05 -21.09 -1.06
C PRO A 117 40.36 -22.50 -1.55
N GLY A 118 39.48 -23.06 -2.38
CA GLY A 118 39.59 -24.44 -2.89
C GLY A 118 39.15 -25.53 -1.91
N TRP A 119 38.84 -25.21 -0.65
CA TRP A 119 38.31 -26.18 0.32
C TRP A 119 36.80 -26.11 0.41
N TYR A 120 36.16 -27.28 0.41
CA TYR A 120 34.72 -27.44 0.47
C TYR A 120 34.34 -28.44 1.57
N ARG A 121 33.30 -28.12 2.32
CA ARG A 121 32.71 -28.96 3.35
C ARG A 121 31.59 -29.81 2.76
N HIS A 122 31.74 -31.12 2.91
CA HIS A 122 30.79 -32.14 2.47
C HIS A 122 30.10 -32.76 3.67
N LEU A 123 28.89 -33.27 3.48
CA LEU A 123 28.31 -34.28 4.36
C LEU A 123 28.45 -35.65 3.70
N VAL A 124 29.31 -36.50 4.25
CA VAL A 124 29.55 -37.86 3.77
C VAL A 124 29.22 -38.82 4.91
N ASP A 125 28.32 -39.77 4.68
CA ASP A 125 27.88 -40.75 5.68
C ASP A 125 27.44 -40.12 7.01
N GLY A 126 26.75 -38.98 6.94
CA GLY A 126 26.28 -38.23 8.11
C GLY A 126 27.38 -37.45 8.85
N LYS A 127 28.62 -37.40 8.34
CA LYS A 127 29.74 -36.67 8.95
C LYS A 127 30.21 -35.51 8.07
N GLN A 128 30.51 -34.38 8.70
CA GLN A 128 31.12 -33.22 8.04
C GLN A 128 32.57 -33.52 7.69
N THR A 129 32.95 -33.41 6.42
CA THR A 129 34.32 -33.62 5.96
C THR A 129 34.75 -32.49 5.02
N ASP A 130 35.87 -31.85 5.33
CA ASP A 130 36.46 -30.82 4.46
C ASP A 130 37.37 -31.48 3.42
N ARG A 131 37.09 -31.25 2.13
CA ARG A 131 37.84 -31.80 1.00
C ARG A 131 38.31 -30.67 0.09
N PHE A 132 39.52 -30.79 -0.42
CA PHE A 132 40.05 -29.87 -1.41
C PHE A 132 39.51 -30.22 -2.80
N HIS A 133 38.95 -29.23 -3.49
CA HIS A 133 38.50 -29.30 -4.89
C HIS A 133 39.48 -28.51 -5.74
N GLY A 134 40.74 -28.97 -5.81
CA GLY A 134 41.66 -28.55 -6.86
C GLY A 134 41.56 -29.51 -8.03
N GLU A 135 41.77 -29.02 -9.25
CA GLU A 135 42.06 -29.89 -10.39
C GLU A 135 43.23 -30.80 -10.03
N ALA A 136 43.07 -32.10 -10.27
CA ALA A 136 44.20 -33.00 -10.41
C ALA A 136 45.03 -32.48 -11.59
N ALA A 137 46.16 -31.83 -11.30
CA ALA A 137 47.25 -31.79 -12.26
C ALA A 137 47.67 -33.24 -12.51
N ALA A 138 47.81 -33.57 -13.80
CA ALA A 138 48.11 -34.89 -14.36
C ALA A 138 49.20 -35.69 -13.64
#